data_AF-A0A6C0DC27-F1
#
_entry.id   AF-A0A6C0DC27-F1
#
_cell.length_a   1.000
_cell.length_b   1.000
_cell.length_c   1.000
_cell.angle_alpha   90.00
_cell.angle_beta   90.00
_cell.angle_gamma   90.00
#
_symmetry.space_group_name_H-M   'P 1'
#
loop_
_entity.id
_entity.type
_entity.pdbx_description
1 polymer ?
#
loop_
_entity_poly.entity_id
_entity_poly.type
_entity_poly.pdbx_seq_one_letter_code
_entity_poly.pdbx_strand_id
1 'polypeptide(L)'
;MEAVYIHLFHILIVGGLFLYVGISKTNLPNFMYIVITILGIVIILYHGYKIYKKVIEGKNPWVNYIHFFYIGPLLIFIGLNKEKTHRLYFELLLMSAFASIGYHGYYLIH
;
A
#
# COMPACT_ATOMS: atom_id res chain seq x y z
N MET A 1 13.27 5.45 -17.78
CA MET A 1 12.60 6.61 -17.15
C MET A 1 11.37 6.20 -16.35
N GLU A 2 10.45 5.40 -16.90
CA GLU A 2 9.24 4.95 -16.16
C GLU A 2 9.53 4.20 -14.86
N ALA A 3 10.54 3.33 -14.84
CA ALA A 3 10.91 2.56 -13.65
C ALA A 3 11.29 3.48 -12.47
N VAL A 4 12.14 4.50 -12.70
CA VAL A 4 12.58 5.45 -11.66
C VAL A 4 11.38 6.17 -11.03
N TYR A 5 10.40 6.61 -11.83
CA TYR A 5 9.20 7.26 -11.31
C TYR A 5 8.36 6.33 -10.44
N ILE A 6 8.28 5.04 -10.78
CA ILE A 6 7.58 4.05 -9.95
C ILE A 6 8.28 3.90 -8.60
N HIS A 7 9.62 3.83 -8.58
CA HIS A 7 10.38 3.74 -7.32
C HIS A 7 10.21 4.99 -6.47
N LEU A 8 10.37 6.19 -7.04
CA LEU A 8 10.19 7.45 -6.32
C LEU A 8 8.75 7.61 -5.79
N PHE A 9 7.74 7.21 -6.56
CA PHE A 9 6.36 7.22 -6.11
C PHE A 9 6.14 6.33 -4.88
N HIS A 10 6.69 5.12 -4.88
CA HIS A 10 6.55 4.21 -3.74
C HIS A 10 7.33 4.66 -2.52
N ILE A 11 8.50 5.28 -2.70
CA ILE A 11 9.31 5.79 -1.59
C ILE A 11 8.64 7.01 -0.95
N LEU A 12 8.36 8.04 -1.77
CA LEU A 12 7.93 9.35 -1.27
C LEU A 12 6.44 9.38 -0.93
N ILE A 13 5.60 8.81 -1.79
CA ILE A 13 4.14 8.94 -1.66
C ILE A 13 3.58 7.74 -0.87
N VAL A 14 3.81 6.52 -1.34
CA VAL A 14 3.24 5.32 -0.68
C VAL A 14 3.90 5.08 0.68
N GLY A 15 5.23 5.07 0.73
CA GLY A 15 6.01 4.90 1.95
C GLY A 15 5.72 6.02 2.95
N GLY A 16 5.73 7.28 2.50
CA GLY A 16 5.37 8.44 3.33
C GLY A 16 3.97 8.34 3.93
N LEU A 17 2.96 8.00 3.12
CA LEU A 17 1.59 7.80 3.59
C LEU A 17 1.49 6.67 4.62
N PHE A 18 2.13 5.52 4.36
CA PHE A 18 2.07 4.37 5.26
C PHE A 18 2.82 4.62 6.57
N LEU A 19 3.96 5.32 6.54
CA LEU A 19 4.64 5.81 7.73
C LEU A 19 3.72 6.73 8.54
N TYR A 20 3.10 7.72 7.90
CA TYR A 20 2.22 8.66 8.56
C TYR A 20 1.03 7.96 9.25
N VAL A 21 0.33 7.09 8.53
CA VAL A 21 -0.82 6.34 9.06
C VAL A 21 -0.39 5.37 10.16
N GLY A 22 0.69 4.62 9.93
CA GLY A 22 1.22 3.64 10.89
C GLY A 22 1.74 4.26 12.19
N ILE A 23 2.35 5.45 12.14
CA ILE A 23 2.84 6.18 13.32
C ILE A 23 1.68 6.86 14.06
N SER A 24 0.79 7.54 13.31
CA SER A 24 -0.31 8.31 13.89
C SER A 24 -1.38 7.42 14.52
N LYS A 25 -1.55 6.18 14.03
CA LYS A 25 -2.48 5.18 14.56
C LYS A 25 -3.90 5.75 14.67
N THR A 26 -4.48 5.74 15.86
CA THR A 26 -5.83 6.24 16.14
C THR A 26 -5.93 7.77 16.17
N ASN A 27 -4.80 8.50 16.13
CA ASN A 27 -4.77 9.97 16.14
C ASN A 27 -4.86 10.58 14.73
N LEU A 28 -5.33 9.81 13.74
CA LEU A 28 -5.52 10.31 12.38
C LEU A 28 -6.72 11.28 12.30
N PRO A 29 -6.62 12.36 11.51
CA PRO A 29 -7.79 13.17 11.18
C PRO A 29 -8.89 12.34 10.54
N ASN A 30 -10.16 12.60 10.87
CA ASN A 30 -11.29 11.77 10.43
C ASN A 30 -11.37 11.55 8.91
N PHE A 31 -11.00 12.55 8.11
CA PHE A 31 -11.03 12.43 6.65
C PHE A 31 -9.99 11.42 6.11
N MET A 32 -8.88 11.20 6.82
CA MET A 32 -7.83 10.26 6.40
C MET A 32 -8.33 8.83 6.36
N TYR A 33 -9.25 8.44 7.25
CA TYR A 33 -9.87 7.12 7.21
C TYR A 33 -10.67 6.88 5.91
N ILE A 34 -11.35 7.92 5.40
CA ILE A 34 -12.05 7.87 4.11
C ILE A 34 -11.04 7.77 2.97
N VAL A 35 -9.98 8.58 3.00
CA VAL A 35 -8.91 8.57 1.99
C VAL A 35 -8.26 7.19 1.88
N ILE A 36 -7.85 6.57 2.99
CA ILE A 36 -7.22 5.24 2.95
C ILE A 36 -8.19 4.13 2.55
N THR A 37 -9.49 4.25 2.90
CA THR A 37 -10.52 3.30 2.44
C THR A 37 -10.65 3.34 0.93
N ILE A 38 -10.83 4.54 0.36
CA ILE A 38 -10.95 4.72 -1.09
C ILE A 38 -9.68 4.25 -1.80
N LEU A 39 -8.50 4.61 -1.26
CA LEU A 39 -7.23 4.18 -1.80
C LEU A 39 -7.10 2.65 -1.81
N GLY A 40 -7.49 1.97 -0.72
CA GLY A 40 -7.48 0.52 -0.65
C GLY A 40 -8.37 -0.13 -1.72
N ILE A 41 -9.58 0.41 -1.96
CA ILE A 41 -10.48 -0.07 -3.03
C ILE A 41 -9.82 0.12 -4.41
N VAL A 42 -9.27 1.30 -4.68
CA VAL A 42 -8.59 1.60 -5.94
C VAL A 42 -7.40 0.66 -6.16
N ILE A 43 -6.60 0.38 -5.12
CA ILE A 43 -5.47 -0.54 -5.19
C ILE A 43 -5.94 -1.96 -5.53
N ILE A 44 -6.99 -2.47 -4.88
CA ILE A 44 -7.54 -3.80 -5.18
C ILE A 44 -8.00 -3.87 -6.64
N LEU A 45 -8.78 -2.90 -7.11
CA LEU A 45 -9.30 -2.91 -8.48
C LEU A 45 -8.17 -2.83 -9.51
N TYR A 46 -7.23 -1.91 -9.33
CA TYR A 46 -6.11 -1.72 -10.25
C TYR A 46 -5.16 -2.91 -10.30
N HIS A 47 -4.77 -3.44 -9.14
CA HIS A 47 -3.87 -4.60 -9.09
C HIS A 47 -4.59 -5.90 -9.47
N GLY A 48 -5.89 -6.03 -9.21
CA GLY A 48 -6.72 -7.13 -9.70
C GLY A 48 -6.75 -7.19 -11.23
N TYR A 49 -6.98 -6.05 -11.88
CA TYR A 49 -6.89 -5.95 -13.34
C TYR A 49 -5.49 -6.31 -13.87
N LYS A 50 -4.43 -5.82 -13.22
CA LYS A 50 -3.05 -6.17 -13.62
C LYS A 50 -2.71 -7.65 -13.41
N ILE A 51 -3.24 -8.29 -12.37
CA ILE A 51 -3.10 -9.74 -12.16
C ILE A 51 -3.70 -10.46 -13.37
N TYR A 52 -4.97 -10.18 -13.69
CA TYR A 52 -5.67 -10.79 -14.81
C TYR A 52 -4.87 -10.68 -16.12
N LYS A 53 -4.42 -9.46 -16.46
CA LYS A 53 -3.65 -9.21 -17.68
C LYS A 53 -2.33 -10.00 -17.70
N LYS A 54 -1.55 -9.98 -16.62
CA LYS A 54 -0.27 -10.67 -16.55
C LYS A 54 -0.41 -12.20 -16.62
N VAL A 55 -1.43 -12.76 -15.98
CA VAL A 55 -1.69 -14.21 -16.00
C VAL A 55 -1.98 -14.68 -17.43
N ILE A 56 -2.83 -13.96 -18.17
CA ILE A 56 -3.13 -14.30 -19.58
C ILE A 56 -1.89 -14.16 -20.47
N GLU A 57 -1.02 -13.19 -20.18
CA GLU A 57 0.26 -13.02 -20.89
C GLU A 57 1.35 -14.01 -20.44
N GLY A 58 1.08 -14.94 -19.52
CA GLY A 58 2.08 -15.87 -18.98
C GLY A 58 3.18 -15.22 -18.13
N LYS A 59 2.96 -13.98 -17.65
CA LYS A 59 3.92 -13.20 -16.84
C LYS A 59 3.64 -13.35 -15.36
N ASN A 60 4.69 -13.26 -14.54
CA ASN A 60 4.58 -13.32 -13.09
C ASN A 60 3.96 -12.03 -12.49
N PRO A 61 2.79 -12.11 -11.80
CA PRO A 61 2.14 -10.96 -11.17
C PRO A 61 2.39 -10.86 -9.66
N TRP A 62 3.48 -11.43 -9.12
CA TRP A 62 3.68 -11.54 -7.66
C TRP A 62 3.53 -10.23 -6.88
N VAL A 63 4.09 -9.11 -7.35
CA VAL A 63 3.93 -7.80 -6.69
C VAL A 63 2.46 -7.38 -6.66
N ASN A 64 1.71 -7.69 -7.72
CA ASN A 64 0.29 -7.36 -7.79
C ASN A 64 -0.53 -8.18 -6.79
N TYR A 65 -0.15 -9.44 -6.51
CA TYR A 65 -0.79 -10.23 -5.46
C TYR A 65 -0.63 -9.61 -4.07
N ILE A 66 0.56 -9.08 -3.74
CA ILE A 66 0.78 -8.39 -2.46
C ILE A 66 -0.16 -7.19 -2.32
N HIS A 67 -0.32 -6.41 -3.38
CA HIS A 67 -1.21 -5.25 -3.35
C HIS A 67 -2.68 -5.65 -3.23
N PHE A 68 -3.09 -6.71 -3.93
CA PHE A 68 -4.47 -7.18 -3.98
C PHE A 68 -4.91 -7.88 -2.68
N PHE A 69 -4.08 -8.79 -2.15
CA PHE A 69 -4.45 -9.63 -1.01
C PHE A 69 -4.03 -9.06 0.35
N TYR A 70 -3.05 -8.14 0.37
CA TYR A 70 -2.51 -7.61 1.63
C TYR A 70 -2.68 -6.10 1.76
N ILE A 71 -2.06 -5.29 0.89
CA ILE A 71 -2.05 -3.83 1.05
C ILE A 71 -3.45 -3.22 0.95
N GLY A 72 -4.19 -3.55 -0.11
CA GLY A 72 -5.55 -3.04 -0.32
C GLY A 72 -6.50 -3.41 0.84
N PRO A 73 -6.63 -4.69 1.20
CA PRO A 73 -7.46 -5.13 2.32
C PRO A 73 -7.06 -4.49 3.65
N LEU A 74 -5.76 -4.34 3.93
CA LEU A 74 -5.27 -3.70 5.15
C LEU A 74 -5.72 -2.24 5.25
N LEU A 75 -5.59 -1.47 4.17
CA LEU A 75 -6.03 -0.06 4.14
C LEU A 75 -7.54 0.08 4.32
N ILE A 76 -8.33 -0.78 3.66
CA ILE A 76 -9.79 -0.80 3.82
C ILE A 76 -10.15 -1.15 5.26
N PHE A 77 -9.51 -2.16 5.84
CA PHE A 77 -9.79 -2.59 7.20
C PHE A 77 -9.55 -1.47 8.22
N ILE A 78 -8.39 -0.80 8.13
CA ILE A 78 -8.06 0.34 9.00
C ILE A 78 -9.05 1.49 8.78
N GLY A 79 -9.37 1.81 7.52
CA GLY A 79 -10.26 2.92 7.18
C GLY A 79 -11.71 2.71 7.65
N LEU A 80 -12.24 1.48 7.57
CA LEU A 80 -13.59 1.16 8.03
C LEU A 80 -13.69 1.09 9.56
N ASN A 81 -12.67 0.56 10.24
CA ASN A 81 -12.66 0.41 11.71
C ASN A 81 -12.21 1.68 12.45
N LYS A 82 -11.51 2.59 11.77
CA LYS A 82 -11.10 3.90 12.29
C LYS A 82 -10.34 3.77 13.63
N GLU A 83 -10.68 4.58 14.61
CA GLU A 83 -10.17 4.54 15.99
C GLU A 83 -10.37 3.20 16.74
N LYS A 84 -11.26 2.32 16.26
CA LYS A 84 -11.44 0.96 16.83
C LYS A 84 -10.44 -0.06 16.29
N THR A 85 -9.62 0.33 15.32
CA THR A 85 -8.62 -0.55 14.71
C THR A 85 -7.59 -0.99 15.75
N HIS A 86 -7.37 -2.30 15.88
CA HIS A 86 -6.34 -2.84 16.77
C HIS A 86 -4.94 -2.40 16.33
N ARG A 87 -4.07 -2.09 17.31
CA ARG A 87 -2.70 -1.58 17.09
C ARG A 87 -1.91 -2.38 16.05
N LEU A 88 -2.06 -3.71 16.06
CA LEU A 88 -1.43 -4.63 15.11
C LEU A 88 -1.58 -4.17 13.64
N TYR A 89 -2.76 -3.71 13.21
CA TYR A 89 -2.98 -3.37 11.80
C TYR A 89 -2.22 -2.10 11.38
N PHE A 90 -2.08 -1.14 12.29
CA PHE A 90 -1.23 0.03 12.05
C PHE A 90 0.26 -0.36 11.99
N GLU A 91 0.69 -1.31 12.83
CA GLU A 91 2.06 -1.82 12.82
C GLU A 91 2.36 -2.65 11.56
N LEU A 92 1.40 -3.45 11.08
CA LEU A 92 1.51 -4.13 9.79
C LEU A 92 1.66 -3.15 8.62
N LEU A 93 0.91 -2.03 8.66
CA LEU A 93 1.04 -0.98 7.65
C LEU A 93 2.39 -0.27 7.76
N LEU A 94 2.86 -0.01 8.97
CA LEU A 94 4.17 0.58 9.25
C LEU A 94 5.32 -0.31 8.74
N MET A 95 5.26 -1.62 8.99
CA MET A 95 6.21 -2.59 8.45
C MET A 95 6.19 -2.60 6.91
N SER A 96 4.99 -2.47 6.32
CA SER A 96 4.83 -2.36 4.86
C SER A 96 5.45 -1.08 4.30
N ALA A 97 5.45 0.01 5.08
CA ALA A 97 6.13 1.25 4.72
C ALA A 97 7.65 1.03 4.61
N PHE A 98 8.26 0.41 5.63
CA PHE A 98 9.68 0.07 5.60
C PHE A 98 10.03 -0.89 4.46
N ALA A 99 9.20 -1.91 4.23
CA ALA A 99 9.38 -2.84 3.12
C ALA A 99 9.31 -2.13 1.76
N SER A 100 8.34 -1.23 1.57
CA SER A 100 8.20 -0.45 0.33
C SER A 100 9.40 0.46 0.11
N ILE A 101 9.79 1.25 1.11
CA ILE A 101 10.94 2.17 1.02
C ILE A 101 12.23 1.39 0.79
N GLY A 102 12.46 0.30 1.52
CA GLY A 102 13.66 -0.53 1.37
C GLY A 102 13.74 -1.22 0.01
N TYR A 103 12.66 -1.87 -0.42
CA TYR A 103 12.59 -2.55 -1.73
C TYR A 103 12.81 -1.56 -2.87
N HIS A 104 12.06 -0.45 -2.88
CA HIS A 104 12.18 0.52 -3.96
C HIS A 104 13.47 1.33 -3.88
N GLY A 105 14.00 1.59 -2.69
CA GLY A 105 15.30 2.24 -2.49
C GLY A 105 16.46 1.39 -3.00
N TYR A 106 16.43 0.08 -2.78
CA TYR A 106 17.42 -0.86 -3.33
C TYR A 106 17.48 -0.76 -4.87
N TYR A 107 16.34 -0.92 -5.54
CA TYR A 107 16.23 -0.86 -7.01
C TYR A 107 16.35 0.54 -7.62
N LEU A 108 16.31 1.59 -6.81
CA LEU A 108 16.62 2.94 -7.28
C LEU A 108 18.13 3.13 -7.47
N ILE A 109 18.93 2.38 -6.70
CA ILE A 109 20.39 2.50 -6.66
C ILE A 109 21.08 1.37 -7.44
N HIS A 110 20.48 0.18 -7.50
CA HIS A 110 21.00 -1.02 -8.18
C HIS A 110 20.07 -1.48 -9.30
#